data_AF-A0A1B8AF74-F1
#
_entry.id   AF-A0A1B8AF74-F1
#
_cell.length_a   1.000
_cell.length_b   1.000
_cell.length_c   1.000
_cell.angle_alpha   90.00
_cell.angle_beta   90.00
_cell.angle_gamma   90.00
#
_symmetry.space_group_name_H-M   'P 1'
#
loop_
_entity.id
_entity.type
_entity.pdbx_description
1 polymer ?
#
loop_
_entity_poly.entity_id
_entity_poly.type
_entity_poly.pdbx_seq_one_letter_code
_entity_poly.pdbx_strand_id
1 'polypeptide(L)'
;MEPTITLLCQGYGFAILESTAKESPVLSKVIESLSESPKRVIPITDFDLDAVNCFVEFLNRGRYEVNQTLFPSVVESGESGRYSPSPLLRLTPKAGTGKPLQDALFTRDLLLRHITMNTLGRHYKVSSLCGYARDLIQKILRSHWADGAFLGVLDVALTHDDYELHEILWSQARSHLHSLTATSEFDPVTFLRSFHSNLRACPEPTTIDSAEVEGLKEQVTLFQKRTSELSIVSNKLKIRLSEVSTQRDEHHQHLQSQVSALSQQVSDLSKEKDTLHGSLEAASRSRQEAENDTKRAEEHTQSALSRAQAAMTACAQAEKQLQEANERYTASKSEHENSLSTCENDLRIARSERDLLRTRWKAEKDKSSALIKEVDDLKLAIDLERSIKDTVPTTVRDELKHALEAEQREVKRLNTELENAQRYFQGTKSMPQSERDKLYESLGAEKNKVVHLTQGRDQAIAERDAAKRELGNEINARLLAEEKIDDAIGCFDDYEECRHCGWDFGCRLEDDRDRDCVLVRCNRCRTRHWHD
;
A
#
# COMPACT_ATOMS: atom_id res chain seq x y z
N MET A 1 -2.11 29.45 32.57
CA MET A 1 -1.59 30.10 31.36
C MET A 1 -0.84 31.32 31.82
N GLU A 2 0.42 31.46 31.40
CA GLU A 2 1.21 32.66 31.71
C GLU A 2 0.62 33.86 30.95
N PRO A 3 0.47 35.05 31.59
CA PRO A 3 -0.12 36.21 30.94
C PRO A 3 0.75 36.68 29.76
N THR A 4 0.10 37.03 28.66
CA THR A 4 0.74 37.49 27.42
C THR A 4 0.47 38.98 27.21
N ILE A 5 1.44 39.64 26.58
CA ILE A 5 1.41 41.08 26.28
C ILE A 5 1.66 41.26 24.78
N THR A 6 0.96 42.21 24.19
CA THR A 6 1.10 42.51 22.75
C THR A 6 1.84 43.82 22.55
N LEU A 7 2.99 43.79 21.90
CA LEU A 7 3.66 45.00 21.40
C LEU A 7 3.04 45.37 20.05
N LEU A 8 2.54 46.60 19.88
CA LEU A 8 1.89 47.06 18.66
C LEU A 8 2.80 48.03 17.92
N CYS A 9 3.29 47.65 16.74
CA CYS A 9 4.14 48.47 15.89
C CYS A 9 3.54 48.56 14.48
N GLN A 10 3.27 49.77 13.99
CA GLN A 10 2.71 50.03 12.65
C GLN A 10 1.47 49.19 12.29
N GLY A 11 0.62 48.89 13.28
CA GLY A 11 -0.59 48.07 13.10
C GLY A 11 -0.38 46.56 13.24
N TYR A 12 0.86 46.09 13.41
CA TYR A 12 1.20 44.68 13.66
C TYR A 12 1.39 44.43 15.15
N GLY A 13 0.75 43.37 15.66
CA GLY A 13 0.83 42.95 17.05
C GLY A 13 1.80 41.79 17.24
N PHE A 14 2.76 41.95 18.14
CA PHE A 14 3.73 40.93 18.53
C PHE A 14 3.44 40.44 19.95
N ALA A 15 3.00 39.19 20.08
CA ALA A 15 2.72 38.60 21.37
C ALA A 15 3.99 38.08 22.05
N ILE A 16 4.25 38.52 23.28
CA ILE A 16 5.34 38.05 24.14
C ILE A 16 4.81 37.67 25.52
N LEU A 17 5.54 36.81 26.23
CA LEU A 17 5.22 36.47 27.62
C LEU A 17 5.49 37.68 28.52
N GLU A 18 4.63 37.91 29.51
CA GLU A 18 4.80 39.02 30.45
C GLU A 18 6.10 38.89 31.27
N SER A 19 6.50 37.67 31.63
CA SER A 19 7.77 37.39 32.33
C SER A 19 8.97 37.85 31.50
N THR A 20 8.98 37.51 30.22
CA THR A 20 9.99 37.93 29.23
C THR A 20 10.00 39.45 29.04
N ALA A 21 8.82 40.08 28.95
CA ALA A 21 8.73 41.54 28.81
C ALA A 21 9.30 42.28 30.03
N LYS A 22 9.16 41.71 31.24
CA LYS A 22 9.68 42.28 32.49
C LYS A 22 11.21 42.27 32.60
N GLU A 23 11.92 41.58 31.71
CA GLU A 23 13.38 41.70 31.61
C GLU A 23 13.82 43.11 31.20
N SER A 24 12.95 43.85 30.49
CA SER A 24 13.13 45.28 30.26
C SER A 24 12.55 46.08 31.43
N PRO A 25 13.36 46.87 32.16
CA PRO A 25 12.85 47.76 33.20
C PRO A 25 11.85 48.80 32.69
N VAL A 26 11.94 49.17 31.40
CA VAL A 26 11.02 50.12 30.77
C VAL A 26 9.69 49.44 30.50
N LEU A 27 9.70 48.26 29.88
CA LEU A 27 8.47 47.50 29.66
C LEU A 27 7.82 47.11 30.99
N SER A 28 8.58 46.65 32.01
CA SER A 28 8.03 46.30 33.33
C SER A 28 7.21 47.44 33.93
N LYS A 29 7.74 48.68 33.90
CA LYS A 29 7.02 49.87 34.39
C LYS A 29 5.76 50.17 33.59
N VAL A 30 5.82 50.01 32.26
CA VAL A 30 4.64 50.19 31.40
C VAL A 30 3.59 49.14 31.73
N ILE A 31 3.99 47.88 31.93
CA ILE A 31 3.09 46.78 32.27
C ILE A 31 2.41 47.00 33.61
N GLU A 32 3.15 47.45 34.62
CA GLU A 32 2.61 47.80 35.94
C GLU A 32 1.60 48.96 35.87
N SER A 33 1.73 49.85 34.89
CA SER A 33 0.80 50.97 34.66
C SER A 33 -0.47 50.57 33.88
N LEU A 34 -0.51 49.37 33.29
CA LEU A 34 -1.67 48.88 32.54
C LEU A 34 -2.69 48.19 33.46
N SER A 35 -3.96 48.54 33.32
CA SER A 35 -5.07 47.87 34.01
C SER A 35 -5.08 46.35 33.75
N GLU A 36 -5.53 45.54 34.71
CA GLU A 36 -5.68 44.06 34.63
C GLU A 36 -6.77 43.61 33.64
N SER A 37 -6.67 44.07 32.39
CA SER A 37 -7.47 43.59 31.27
C SER A 37 -6.82 42.35 30.64
N PRO A 38 -7.60 41.43 30.05
CA PRO A 38 -7.08 40.22 29.42
C PRO A 38 -6.25 40.48 28.15
N LYS A 39 -6.12 41.73 27.70
CA LYS A 39 -5.33 42.13 26.53
C LYS A 39 -4.52 43.39 26.84
N ARG A 40 -3.31 43.21 27.34
CA ARG A 40 -2.35 44.32 27.54
C ARG A 40 -1.63 44.61 26.22
N VAL A 41 -1.80 45.83 25.70
CA VAL A 41 -1.20 46.28 24.44
C VAL A 41 -0.26 47.46 24.72
N ILE A 42 0.98 47.38 24.24
CA ILE A 42 2.00 48.42 24.37
C ILE A 42 2.36 48.94 22.97
N PRO A 43 2.06 50.21 22.63
CA PRO A 43 2.45 50.77 21.34
C PRO A 43 3.95 51.05 21.26
N ILE A 44 4.57 50.70 20.13
CA ILE A 44 5.96 51.04 19.79
C ILE A 44 5.93 51.89 18.51
N THR A 45 6.34 53.15 18.64
CA THR A 45 6.30 54.15 17.55
C THR A 45 7.67 54.54 17.02
N ASP A 46 8.71 54.40 17.84
CA ASP A 46 10.03 54.99 17.56
C ASP A 46 10.94 54.07 16.75
N PHE A 47 10.44 52.87 16.41
CA PHE A 47 11.20 51.84 15.72
C PHE A 47 10.36 51.25 14.57
N ASP A 48 11.05 50.85 13.50
CA ASP A 48 10.41 50.16 12.39
C ASP A 48 10.01 48.72 12.76
N LEU A 49 9.15 48.14 11.91
CA LEU A 49 8.56 46.82 12.11
C LEU A 49 9.62 45.71 12.28
N ASP A 50 10.67 45.76 11.47
CA ASP A 50 11.72 44.73 11.46
C ASP A 50 12.59 44.81 12.73
N ALA A 51 12.86 46.02 13.24
CA ALA A 51 13.62 46.23 14.47
C ALA A 51 12.82 45.70 15.67
N VAL A 52 11.50 45.94 15.67
CA VAL A 52 10.60 45.38 16.68
C VAL A 52 10.53 43.86 16.58
N ASN A 53 10.52 43.29 15.36
CA ASN A 53 10.56 41.84 15.19
C ASN A 53 11.87 41.23 15.75
N CYS A 54 13.03 41.77 15.39
CA CYS A 54 14.31 41.34 15.94
C CYS A 54 14.36 41.51 17.48
N PHE A 55 13.75 42.57 18.01
CA PHE A 55 13.66 42.78 19.45
C PHE A 55 12.84 41.69 20.15
N VAL A 56 11.67 41.38 19.59
CA VAL A 56 10.80 40.31 20.10
C VAL A 56 11.49 38.95 20.03
N GLU A 57 12.19 38.66 18.94
CA GLU A 57 13.01 37.44 18.83
C GLU A 57 14.09 37.37 19.90
N PHE A 58 14.80 38.48 20.13
CA PHE A 58 15.82 38.56 21.17
C PHE A 58 15.23 38.32 22.56
N LEU A 59 14.13 38.98 22.90
CA LEU A 59 13.48 38.78 24.19
C LEU A 59 13.07 37.31 24.39
N ASN A 60 12.56 36.66 23.36
CA ASN A 60 12.12 35.26 23.47
C ASN A 60 13.28 34.24 23.47
N ARG A 61 14.41 34.53 22.82
CA ARG A 61 15.47 33.54 22.53
C ARG A 61 16.87 33.91 23.04
N GLY A 62 17.05 35.14 23.54
CA GLY A 62 18.37 35.72 23.86
C GLY A 62 19.25 36.02 22.64
N ARG A 63 18.71 35.89 21.42
CA ARG A 63 19.40 36.15 20.15
C ARG A 63 18.40 36.58 19.07
N TYR A 64 18.84 37.40 18.13
CA TYR A 64 18.05 37.78 16.96
C TYR A 64 18.88 37.57 15.69
N GLU A 65 18.18 37.28 14.60
CA GLU A 65 18.80 37.20 13.27
C GLU A 65 18.23 38.31 12.41
N VAL A 66 19.10 38.94 11.65
CA VAL A 66 18.71 39.98 10.71
C VAL A 66 18.34 39.26 9.41
N ASN A 67 17.04 39.18 9.13
CA ASN A 67 16.50 38.45 7.97
C ASN A 67 17.08 39.00 6.66
N GLN A 68 18.07 38.31 6.11
CA GLN A 68 18.74 38.68 4.85
C GLN A 68 17.77 38.75 3.67
N THR A 69 16.65 38.03 3.75
CA THR A 69 15.58 37.97 2.74
C THR A 69 14.68 39.20 2.70
N LEU A 70 14.64 40.00 3.77
CA LEU A 70 13.84 41.22 3.87
C LEU A 70 14.61 42.48 3.43
N PHE A 71 15.93 42.37 3.24
CA PHE A 71 16.70 43.43 2.59
C PHE A 71 16.41 43.42 1.08
N PRO A 72 16.37 44.59 0.41
CA PRO A 72 16.21 44.67 -1.04
C PRO A 72 17.18 43.69 -1.71
N SER A 73 16.61 42.74 -2.44
CA SER A 73 17.24 41.47 -2.79
C SER A 73 18.60 41.65 -3.47
N VAL A 74 19.70 41.32 -2.77
CA VAL A 74 20.93 40.86 -3.41
C VAL A 74 20.66 39.41 -3.81
N VAL A 75 19.94 39.23 -4.91
CA VAL A 75 19.89 37.93 -5.57
C VAL A 75 21.26 37.76 -6.21
N GLU A 76 22.10 36.93 -5.60
CA GLU A 76 23.12 36.18 -6.33
C GLU A 76 22.38 35.27 -7.33
N SER A 77 22.02 35.83 -8.49
CA SER A 77 21.66 35.02 -9.66
C SER A 77 22.89 34.94 -10.53
N GLY A 78 23.58 33.81 -10.42
CA GLY A 78 24.30 33.28 -11.55
C GLY A 78 23.39 33.25 -12.78
N GLU A 79 24.00 33.60 -13.92
CA GLU A 79 23.64 33.15 -15.26
C GLU A 79 22.15 32.92 -15.56
N SER A 80 21.49 33.93 -16.13
CA SER A 80 20.90 33.88 -17.49
C SER A 80 19.70 34.81 -17.67
N GLY A 81 19.70 35.54 -18.78
CA GLY A 81 18.47 35.79 -19.54
C GLY A 81 17.62 37.03 -19.19
N ARG A 82 17.98 38.16 -19.80
CA ARG A 82 17.10 39.21 -20.41
C ARG A 82 15.72 39.44 -19.78
N TYR A 83 15.53 40.62 -19.19
CA TYR A 83 14.65 41.71 -19.68
C TYR A 83 14.53 42.78 -18.57
N SER A 84 14.73 44.04 -18.93
CA SER A 84 14.34 45.23 -18.15
C SER A 84 13.23 45.94 -18.95
N PRO A 85 12.35 46.75 -18.32
CA PRO A 85 12.71 48.15 -18.09
C PRO A 85 12.11 48.82 -16.81
N SER A 86 12.99 49.46 -16.01
CA SER A 86 13.03 50.89 -15.50
C SER A 86 11.78 51.59 -14.89
N PRO A 87 11.87 52.81 -14.24
CA PRO A 87 13.00 53.63 -13.74
C PRO A 87 12.79 54.24 -12.30
N LEU A 88 13.74 55.11 -11.86
CA LEU A 88 13.79 56.00 -10.67
C LEU A 88 14.58 55.37 -9.49
N LEU A 89 15.77 55.80 -9.07
CA LEU A 89 16.36 57.14 -8.93
C LEU A 89 17.83 57.10 -9.41
N ARG A 90 18.24 58.06 -10.24
CA ARG A 90 19.66 58.31 -10.53
C ARG A 90 20.29 59.09 -9.38
N LEU A 91 21.19 58.47 -8.65
CA LEU A 91 22.33 59.16 -8.04
C LEU A 91 23.58 58.49 -8.61
N THR A 92 24.24 59.20 -9.52
CA THR A 92 25.60 58.84 -9.96
C THR A 92 26.61 59.45 -8.99
N PRO A 93 27.65 58.69 -8.62
CA PRO A 93 29.00 59.23 -8.68
C PRO A 93 29.91 58.37 -9.56
N LYS A 94 30.79 59.06 -10.25
CA LYS A 94 31.79 58.53 -11.17
C LYS A 94 33.15 58.53 -10.46
N ALA A 95 33.92 57.47 -10.72
CA ALA A 95 35.38 57.32 -10.60
C ALA A 95 35.98 56.95 -9.23
N GLY A 96 36.74 55.84 -9.24
CA GLY A 96 37.78 55.55 -8.24
C GLY A 96 37.67 54.16 -7.60
N THR A 97 38.38 53.18 -8.16
CA THR A 97 38.92 51.98 -7.48
C THR A 97 38.01 51.16 -6.53
N GLY A 98 37.44 50.07 -7.05
CA GLY A 98 37.46 48.73 -6.42
C GLY A 98 36.54 48.41 -5.23
N LYS A 99 35.27 48.06 -5.50
CA LYS A 99 34.46 46.93 -4.93
C LYS A 99 32.97 47.08 -5.34
N PRO A 100 32.14 46.01 -5.29
CA PRO A 100 30.77 46.06 -5.77
C PRO A 100 29.94 46.98 -4.87
N LEU A 101 29.34 48.02 -5.46
CA LEU A 101 28.48 48.97 -4.74
C LEU A 101 27.33 48.28 -3.97
N GLN A 102 26.93 47.08 -4.44
CA GLN A 102 25.91 46.24 -3.81
C GLN A 102 26.35 45.68 -2.46
N ASP A 103 27.61 45.23 -2.33
CA ASP A 103 28.14 44.67 -1.07
C ASP A 103 28.25 45.74 0.02
N ALA A 104 28.63 46.97 -0.36
CA ALA A 104 28.73 48.09 0.56
C ALA A 104 27.35 48.52 1.08
N LEU A 105 26.34 48.58 0.20
CA LEU A 105 24.95 48.89 0.61
C LEU A 105 24.37 47.80 1.52
N PHE A 106 24.58 46.53 1.19
CA PHE A 106 24.15 45.40 2.02
C PHE A 106 24.81 45.45 3.40
N THR A 107 26.13 45.65 3.45
CA THR A 107 26.88 45.77 4.70
C THR A 107 26.40 46.96 5.53
N ARG A 108 26.10 48.09 4.89
CA ARG A 108 25.55 49.28 5.55
C ARG A 108 24.22 48.97 6.21
N ASP A 109 23.28 48.37 5.47
CA ASP A 109 21.94 48.13 5.97
C ASP A 109 21.94 47.07 7.10
N LEU A 110 22.84 46.08 7.02
CA LEU A 110 23.08 45.10 8.08
C LEU A 110 23.68 45.77 9.35
N LEU A 111 24.72 46.59 9.19
CA LEU A 111 25.32 47.34 10.30
C LEU A 111 24.31 48.28 10.94
N LEU A 112 23.54 49.00 10.13
CA LEU A 112 22.51 49.92 10.58
C LEU A 112 21.45 49.20 11.42
N ARG A 113 21.06 47.99 11.03
CA ARG A 113 20.14 47.16 11.80
C ARG A 113 20.70 46.85 13.18
N HIS A 114 21.94 46.39 13.28
CA HIS A 114 22.55 46.09 14.58
C HIS A 114 22.77 47.35 15.45
N ILE A 115 23.10 48.50 14.85
CA ILE A 115 23.18 49.78 15.56
C ILE A 115 21.80 50.21 16.06
N THR A 116 20.75 50.01 15.27
CA THR A 116 19.36 50.24 15.68
C THR A 116 18.97 49.31 16.83
N MET A 117 19.35 48.04 16.77
CA MET A 117 19.11 47.08 17.86
C MET A 117 19.85 47.44 19.14
N ASN A 118 21.09 47.95 19.04
CA ASN A 118 21.82 48.49 20.19
C ASN A 118 21.13 49.73 20.78
N THR A 119 20.62 50.61 19.92
CA THR A 119 19.82 51.78 20.32
C THR A 119 18.54 51.36 21.03
N LEU A 120 17.85 50.35 20.49
CA LEU A 120 16.63 49.78 21.06
C LEU A 120 16.91 49.13 22.43
N GLY A 121 18.01 48.39 22.55
CA GLY A 121 18.50 47.85 23.81
C GLY A 121 18.72 48.93 24.87
N ARG A 122 19.28 50.08 24.50
CA ARG A 122 19.41 51.22 25.42
C ARG A 122 18.08 51.88 25.74
N HIS A 123 17.23 52.09 24.74
CA HIS A 123 15.90 52.68 24.92
C HIS A 123 15.06 51.89 25.94
N TYR A 124 15.04 50.56 25.79
CA TYR A 124 14.31 49.65 26.69
C TYR A 124 15.14 49.13 27.87
N LYS A 125 16.38 49.59 28.04
CA LYS A 125 17.30 49.20 29.12
C LYS A 125 17.55 47.68 29.23
N VAL A 126 17.71 47.02 28.08
CA VAL A 126 18.07 45.60 27.97
C VAL A 126 19.56 45.49 27.67
N SER A 127 20.40 45.45 28.72
CA SER A 127 21.87 45.47 28.57
C SER A 127 22.43 44.28 27.78
N SER A 128 21.82 43.11 27.91
CA SER A 128 22.18 41.90 27.16
C SER A 128 22.02 42.10 25.65
N LEU A 129 20.99 42.84 25.23
CA LEU A 129 20.76 43.17 23.82
C LEU A 129 21.84 44.13 23.28
N CYS A 130 22.22 45.14 24.07
CA CYS A 130 23.31 46.05 23.70
C CYS A 130 24.63 45.28 23.51
N GLY A 131 24.98 44.42 24.47
CA GLY A 131 26.17 43.56 24.37
C GLY A 131 26.15 42.70 23.10
N TYR A 132 25.06 41.97 22.88
CA TYR A 132 24.90 41.10 21.72
C TYR A 132 24.97 41.87 20.39
N ALA A 133 24.31 43.02 20.30
CA ALA A 133 24.34 43.87 19.11
C ALA A 133 25.75 44.42 18.83
N ARG A 134 26.49 44.85 19.87
CA ARG A 134 27.86 45.33 19.74
C ARG A 134 28.84 44.24 19.29
N ASP A 135 28.68 43.02 19.80
CA ASP A 135 29.48 41.87 19.35
C ASP A 135 29.28 41.60 17.85
N LEU A 136 28.02 41.67 17.38
CA LEU A 136 27.71 41.51 15.96
C LEU A 136 28.27 42.65 15.11
N ILE A 137 28.15 43.91 15.56
CA ILE A 137 28.76 45.08 14.88
C ILE A 137 30.27 44.88 14.75
N GLN A 138 30.94 44.54 15.85
CA GLN A 138 32.38 44.32 15.85
C GLN A 138 32.78 43.17 14.91
N LYS A 139 32.02 42.06 14.93
CA LYS A 139 32.25 40.92 14.04
C LYS A 139 32.11 41.31 12.57
N ILE A 140 31.08 42.08 12.21
CA ILE A 140 30.86 42.54 10.83
C ILE A 140 32.00 43.46 10.39
N LEU A 141 32.34 44.47 11.20
CA LEU A 141 33.41 45.42 10.84
C LEU A 141 34.78 44.75 10.67
N ARG A 142 35.07 43.70 11.46
CA ARG A 142 36.32 42.92 11.33
C ARG A 142 36.37 42.05 10.08
N SER A 143 35.22 41.54 9.63
CA SER A 143 35.15 40.54 8.55
C SER A 143 34.80 41.14 7.18
N HIS A 144 33.99 42.19 7.17
CA HIS A 144 33.39 42.77 5.97
C HIS A 144 33.47 44.30 6.01
N TRP A 145 34.69 44.84 6.05
CA TRP A 145 34.91 46.28 6.05
C TRP A 145 34.55 46.92 4.69
N ALA A 146 33.75 47.99 4.73
CA ALA A 146 33.47 48.87 3.61
C ALA A 146 33.36 50.33 4.08
N ASP A 147 34.19 51.22 3.53
CA ASP A 147 34.30 52.62 3.99
C ASP A 147 32.96 53.36 3.94
N GLY A 148 32.28 53.35 2.80
CA GLY A 148 30.96 54.00 2.66
C GLY A 148 29.87 53.40 3.55
N ALA A 149 29.95 52.09 3.83
CA ALA A 149 29.02 51.44 4.75
C ALA A 149 29.25 51.90 6.20
N PHE A 150 30.52 51.95 6.61
CA PHE A 150 30.91 52.45 7.93
C PHE A 150 30.50 53.92 8.11
N LEU A 151 30.80 54.79 7.14
CA LEU A 151 30.44 56.20 7.21
C LEU A 151 28.93 56.41 7.24
N GLY A 152 28.18 55.66 6.43
CA GLY A 152 26.72 55.75 6.41
C GLY A 152 26.05 55.34 7.72
N VAL A 153 26.68 54.50 8.54
CA VAL A 153 26.14 54.11 9.86
C VAL A 153 26.73 54.93 11.02
N LEU A 154 27.87 55.58 10.80
CA LEU A 154 28.55 56.38 11.81
C LEU A 154 27.66 57.52 12.29
N ASP A 155 27.00 58.23 11.38
CA ASP A 155 26.08 59.32 11.73
C ASP A 155 25.00 58.87 12.71
N VAL A 156 24.38 57.71 12.45
CA VAL A 156 23.34 57.14 13.32
C VAL A 156 23.91 56.71 14.66
N ALA A 157 25.10 56.09 14.69
CA ALA A 157 25.75 55.72 15.93
C ALA A 157 26.12 56.93 16.81
N LEU A 158 26.49 58.05 16.19
CA LEU A 158 26.87 59.29 16.87
C LEU A 158 25.68 60.10 17.39
N THR A 159 24.46 59.86 16.90
CA THR A 159 23.26 60.49 17.48
C THR A 159 22.97 60.04 18.91
N HIS A 160 23.59 58.95 19.37
CA HIS A 160 23.38 58.38 20.69
C HIS A 160 24.69 58.37 21.49
N ASP A 161 24.64 58.77 22.76
CA ASP A 161 25.78 58.74 23.67
C ASP A 161 26.05 57.28 24.13
N ASP A 162 26.98 56.59 23.45
CA ASP A 162 27.36 55.20 23.72
C ASP A 162 28.86 55.04 23.64
N TYR A 163 29.50 55.28 24.77
CA TYR A 163 30.94 55.17 24.85
C TYR A 163 31.46 53.81 24.35
N GLU A 164 30.80 52.71 24.70
CA GLU A 164 31.25 51.35 24.33
C GLU A 164 31.07 51.09 22.82
N LEU A 165 29.96 51.52 22.22
CA LEU A 165 29.79 51.43 20.77
C LEU A 165 30.80 52.33 20.04
N HIS A 166 30.99 53.57 20.53
CA HIS A 166 31.93 54.52 19.93
C HIS A 166 33.36 54.02 20.01
N GLU A 167 33.77 53.40 21.11
CA GLU A 167 35.07 52.76 21.27
C GLU A 167 35.26 51.62 20.25
N ILE A 168 34.24 50.78 20.05
CA ILE A 168 34.29 49.73 19.02
C ILE A 168 34.46 50.35 17.63
N LEU A 169 33.63 51.33 17.26
CA LEU A 169 33.71 51.99 15.96
C LEU A 169 35.08 52.64 15.74
N TRP A 170 35.61 53.32 16.75
CA TRP A 170 36.94 53.93 16.69
C TRP A 170 38.06 52.90 16.54
N SER A 171 38.00 51.82 17.34
CA SER A 171 39.02 50.76 17.30
C SER A 171 39.13 50.14 15.90
N GLN A 172 37.98 49.98 15.21
CA GLN A 172 37.94 49.46 13.85
C GLN A 172 38.36 50.53 12.83
N ALA A 173 37.87 51.77 12.96
CA ALA A 173 38.24 52.84 12.04
C ALA A 173 39.75 53.13 12.02
N ARG A 174 40.45 52.95 13.16
CA ARG A 174 41.90 53.17 13.27
C ARG A 174 42.70 52.32 12.27
N SER A 175 42.35 51.06 12.04
CA SER A 175 43.05 50.21 11.08
C SER A 175 42.73 50.55 9.62
N HIS A 176 41.69 51.35 9.38
CA HIS A 176 41.20 51.71 8.06
C HIS A 176 41.29 53.21 7.76
N LEU A 177 41.98 53.99 8.62
CA LEU A 177 42.04 55.44 8.52
C LEU A 177 42.56 55.92 7.14
N HIS A 178 43.56 55.24 6.59
CA HIS A 178 44.07 55.56 5.24
C HIS A 178 42.99 55.41 4.16
N SER A 179 42.16 54.38 4.25
CA SER A 179 41.05 54.11 3.31
C SER A 179 39.93 55.14 3.48
N LEU A 180 39.56 55.41 4.73
CA LEU A 180 38.55 56.41 5.08
C LEU A 180 38.93 57.81 4.59
N THR A 181 40.17 58.24 4.79
CA THR A 181 40.64 59.58 4.35
C THR A 181 40.64 59.76 2.82
N ALA A 182 40.64 58.65 2.07
CA ALA A 182 40.55 58.68 0.61
C ALA A 182 39.09 58.76 0.10
N THR A 183 38.10 58.54 0.98
CA THR A 183 36.68 58.56 0.63
C THR A 183 36.16 60.00 0.67
N SER A 184 35.46 60.44 -0.38
CA SER A 184 34.98 61.83 -0.51
C SER A 184 33.94 62.25 0.54
N GLU A 185 33.28 61.28 1.17
CA GLU A 185 32.24 61.47 2.19
C GLU A 185 32.83 61.58 3.60
N PHE A 186 34.14 61.35 3.77
CA PHE A 186 34.78 61.41 5.07
C PHE A 186 35.02 62.87 5.50
N ASP A 187 34.41 63.27 6.61
CA ASP A 187 34.71 64.54 7.30
C ASP A 187 35.64 64.31 8.50
N PRO A 188 36.95 64.64 8.39
CA PRO A 188 37.92 64.46 9.47
C PRO A 188 37.58 65.26 10.73
N VAL A 189 36.90 66.41 10.59
CA VAL A 189 36.59 67.31 11.72
C VAL A 189 35.47 66.71 12.55
N THR A 190 34.38 66.26 11.91
CA THR A 190 33.30 65.55 12.59
C THR A 190 33.80 64.24 13.17
N PHE A 191 34.62 63.49 12.43
CA PHE A 191 35.22 62.26 12.92
C PHE A 191 36.08 62.48 14.19
N LEU A 192 37.07 63.37 14.16
CA LEU A 192 37.96 63.61 15.31
C LEU A 192 37.25 64.24 16.53
N ARG A 193 36.29 65.15 16.29
CA ARG A 193 35.50 65.77 17.36
C ARG A 193 34.59 64.77 18.07
N SER A 194 34.21 63.70 17.38
CA SER A 194 33.36 62.64 17.90
C SER A 194 34.09 61.69 18.86
N PHE A 195 35.43 61.63 18.83
CA PHE A 195 36.21 60.64 19.60
C PHE A 195 37.19 61.22 20.64
N HIS A 196 37.40 62.54 20.70
CA HIS A 196 38.26 63.16 21.72
C HIS A 196 37.58 64.32 22.46
N SER A 197 37.31 64.11 23.75
CA SER A 197 36.70 65.10 24.65
C SER A 197 37.61 66.31 24.97
N ASN A 198 38.94 66.15 24.93
CA ASN A 198 39.91 67.15 25.42
C ASN A 198 40.39 68.20 24.40
N LEU A 199 40.12 68.04 23.10
CA LEU A 199 40.53 69.01 22.05
C LEU A 199 39.62 70.26 21.98
N ARG A 200 38.99 70.65 23.10
CA ARG A 200 38.01 71.73 23.16
C ARG A 200 38.58 73.10 23.63
N ALA A 201 39.84 73.24 24.06
CA ALA A 201 40.40 74.54 24.51
C ALA A 201 41.96 74.61 24.46
N CYS A 202 42.55 75.79 24.16
CA CYS A 202 44.02 76.03 24.14
C CYS A 202 44.38 77.51 24.43
N PRO A 203 45.50 77.85 25.16
CA PRO A 203 46.22 79.12 24.93
C PRO A 203 47.78 79.05 24.98
N GLU A 204 48.43 80.09 24.41
CA GLU A 204 49.89 80.29 24.16
C GLU A 204 50.67 81.10 25.25
N PRO A 205 52.03 81.07 25.25
CA PRO A 205 52.91 81.74 26.21
C PRO A 205 53.82 82.87 25.63
N THR A 206 54.48 83.66 26.50
CA THR A 206 55.47 84.71 26.11
C THR A 206 56.69 84.75 27.05
N THR A 207 57.80 85.27 26.52
CA THR A 207 59.21 85.24 26.99
C THR A 207 59.70 86.52 27.71
N ILE A 208 60.84 86.42 28.43
CA ILE A 208 61.50 87.48 29.25
C ILE A 208 63.02 87.61 28.89
N ASP A 209 63.65 88.68 29.39
CA ASP A 209 64.65 89.59 28.79
C ASP A 209 66.04 89.69 29.47
N SER A 210 66.98 90.20 28.66
CA SER A 210 68.35 90.74 28.73
C SER A 210 69.29 90.68 29.96
N ALA A 211 68.84 90.53 31.21
CA ALA A 211 69.80 90.53 32.35
C ALA A 211 70.57 89.20 32.48
N GLU A 212 69.98 88.13 31.93
CA GLU A 212 70.65 86.84 31.75
C GLU A 212 71.83 86.93 30.77
N VAL A 213 71.90 87.95 29.90
CA VAL A 213 72.83 88.00 28.75
C VAL A 213 74.31 88.20 29.14
N GLU A 214 74.62 88.88 30.24
CA GLU A 214 76.03 89.03 30.68
C GLU A 214 76.51 87.86 31.55
N GLY A 215 75.65 87.31 32.41
CA GLY A 215 75.93 86.01 33.05
C GLY A 215 76.09 84.89 32.02
N LEU A 216 75.37 84.99 30.90
CA LEU A 216 75.54 84.13 29.74
C LEU A 216 76.92 84.31 29.07
N LYS A 217 77.59 85.46 29.10
CA LYS A 217 78.89 85.64 28.40
C LYS A 217 80.07 84.93 29.09
N GLU A 218 80.17 84.97 30.42
CA GLU A 218 81.17 84.17 31.15
C GLU A 218 80.83 82.68 31.14
N GLN A 219 79.55 82.34 31.21
CA GLN A 219 79.12 80.98 30.91
C GLN A 219 79.51 80.57 29.49
N VAL A 220 79.41 81.45 28.49
CA VAL A 220 79.77 81.18 27.09
C VAL A 220 81.26 80.88 26.93
N THR A 221 82.18 81.54 27.64
CA THR A 221 83.61 81.23 27.53
C THR A 221 83.97 79.90 28.21
N LEU A 222 83.37 79.60 29.35
CA LEU A 222 83.50 78.30 30.01
C LEU A 222 82.85 77.19 29.19
N PHE A 223 81.70 77.48 28.57
CA PHE A 223 81.03 76.60 27.61
C PHE A 223 81.89 76.41 26.36
N GLN A 224 82.55 77.43 25.80
CA GLN A 224 83.43 77.27 24.64
C GLN A 224 84.60 76.29 24.90
N LYS A 225 85.21 76.37 26.09
CA LYS A 225 86.25 75.40 26.49
C LYS A 225 85.66 74.00 26.65
N ARG A 226 84.52 73.88 27.33
CA ARG A 226 83.82 72.61 27.52
C ARG A 226 83.32 72.03 26.20
N THR A 227 82.91 72.87 25.25
CA THR A 227 82.50 72.54 23.88
C THR A 227 83.68 72.02 23.08
N SER A 228 84.89 72.54 23.29
CA SER A 228 86.09 72.02 22.63
C SER A 228 86.46 70.62 23.14
N GLU A 229 86.42 70.40 24.46
CA GLU A 229 86.63 69.08 25.05
C GLU A 229 85.53 68.08 24.66
N LEU A 230 84.27 68.53 24.71
CA LEU A 230 83.11 67.77 24.24
C LEU A 230 83.15 67.52 22.74
N SER A 231 83.77 68.38 21.93
CA SER A 231 83.95 68.18 20.49
C SER A 231 84.89 67.00 20.23
N ILE A 232 85.97 66.86 21.00
CA ILE A 232 86.87 65.70 20.92
C ILE A 232 86.14 64.42 21.33
N VAL A 233 85.41 64.45 22.46
CA VAL A 233 84.61 63.32 22.93
C VAL A 233 83.48 62.98 21.94
N SER A 234 82.83 63.98 21.38
CA SER A 234 81.76 63.85 20.38
C SER A 234 82.29 63.21 19.10
N ASN A 235 83.45 63.63 18.60
CA ASN A 235 84.08 63.01 17.43
C ASN A 235 84.45 61.54 17.70
N LYS A 236 84.99 61.24 18.89
CA LYS A 236 85.30 59.86 19.30
C LYS A 236 84.04 58.99 19.44
N LEU A 237 82.97 59.54 20.01
CA LEU A 237 81.67 58.88 20.10
C LEU A 237 81.01 58.73 18.73
N LYS A 238 81.19 59.68 17.82
CA LYS A 238 80.66 59.64 16.46
C LYS A 238 81.31 58.52 15.65
N ILE A 239 82.63 58.31 15.81
CA ILE A 239 83.34 57.17 15.21
C ILE A 239 82.81 55.85 15.77
N ARG A 240 82.68 55.73 17.10
CA ARG A 240 82.09 54.53 17.72
C ARG A 240 80.64 54.30 17.32
N LEU A 241 79.85 55.37 17.17
CA LEU A 241 78.46 55.29 16.74
C LEU A 241 78.39 54.84 15.28
N SER A 242 79.29 55.30 14.41
CA SER A 242 79.37 54.80 13.04
C SER A 242 79.76 53.32 12.99
N GLU A 243 80.71 52.87 13.81
CA GLU A 243 81.10 51.45 13.90
C GLU A 243 79.96 50.56 14.41
N VAL A 244 79.26 51.00 15.45
CA VAL A 244 78.09 50.28 15.98
C VAL A 244 76.93 50.31 15.00
N SER A 245 76.74 51.41 14.27
CA SER A 245 75.72 51.49 13.21
C SER A 245 76.04 50.50 12.10
N THR A 246 77.28 50.43 11.63
CA THR A 246 77.67 49.46 10.59
C THR A 246 77.48 48.03 11.07
N GLN A 247 77.87 47.70 12.31
CA GLN A 247 77.63 46.37 12.88
C GLN A 247 76.15 46.04 13.00
N ARG A 248 75.32 47.01 13.41
CA ARG A 248 73.87 46.85 13.51
C ARG A 248 73.26 46.63 12.12
N ASP A 249 73.70 47.39 11.13
CA ASP A 249 73.17 47.31 9.77
C ASP A 249 73.57 45.98 9.11
N GLU A 250 74.81 45.50 9.33
CA GLU A 250 75.26 44.15 8.94
C GLU A 250 74.43 43.05 9.62
N HIS A 251 74.19 43.15 10.93
CA HIS A 251 73.37 42.21 11.67
C HIS A 251 71.90 42.24 11.22
N HIS A 252 71.36 43.42 10.94
CA HIS A 252 70.01 43.58 10.41
C HIS A 252 69.87 42.96 9.02
N GLN A 253 70.85 43.18 8.14
CA GLN A 253 70.89 42.59 6.80
C GLN A 253 71.03 41.06 6.87
N HIS A 254 71.79 40.54 7.82
CA HIS A 254 71.88 39.10 8.09
C HIS A 254 70.55 38.50 8.56
N LEU A 255 69.90 39.13 9.55
CA LEU A 255 68.58 38.71 10.02
C LEU A 255 67.52 38.80 8.93
N GLN A 256 67.53 39.86 8.12
CA GLN A 256 66.58 40.04 7.02
C GLN A 256 66.77 38.95 5.95
N SER A 257 68.01 38.54 5.70
CA SER A 257 68.33 37.41 4.82
C SER A 257 67.81 36.08 5.39
N GLN A 258 67.98 35.84 6.69
CA GLN A 258 67.44 34.65 7.35
C GLN A 258 65.91 34.62 7.34
N VAL A 259 65.25 35.74 7.63
CA VAL A 259 63.78 35.86 7.59
C VAL A 259 63.27 35.61 6.18
N SER A 260 63.95 36.12 5.16
CA SER A 260 63.59 35.87 3.75
C SER A 260 63.73 34.39 3.39
N ALA A 261 64.81 33.74 3.82
CA ALA A 261 65.03 32.30 3.60
C ALA A 261 63.95 31.44 4.30
N LEU A 262 63.64 31.76 5.56
CA LEU A 262 62.58 31.07 6.32
C LEU A 262 61.20 31.31 5.71
N SER A 263 60.91 32.54 5.27
CA SER A 263 59.63 32.86 4.64
C SER A 263 59.46 32.10 3.33
N GLN A 264 60.53 31.93 2.54
CA GLN A 264 60.51 31.09 1.35
C GLN A 264 60.26 29.62 1.70
N GLN A 265 60.94 29.10 2.73
CA GLN A 265 60.76 27.73 3.20
C GLN A 265 59.32 27.45 3.67
N VAL A 266 58.70 28.40 4.39
CA VAL A 266 57.29 28.31 4.80
C VAL A 266 56.36 28.31 3.60
N SER A 267 56.62 29.15 2.60
CA SER A 267 55.87 29.14 1.34
C SER A 267 55.95 27.79 0.63
N ASP A 268 57.14 27.20 0.55
CA ASP A 268 57.33 25.93 -0.14
C ASP A 268 56.69 24.76 0.62
N LEU A 269 56.80 24.74 1.95
CA LEU A 269 56.08 23.77 2.79
C LEU A 269 54.56 23.94 2.71
N SER A 270 54.05 25.17 2.57
CA SER A 270 52.62 25.41 2.37
C SER A 270 52.15 24.80 1.04
N LYS A 271 52.90 25.00 -0.04
CA LYS A 271 52.58 24.40 -1.35
C LYS A 271 52.62 22.87 -1.31
N GLU A 272 53.60 22.29 -0.60
CA GLU A 272 53.69 20.84 -0.39
C GLU A 272 52.48 20.32 0.40
N LYS A 273 52.10 21.00 1.48
CA LYS A 273 50.89 20.69 2.25
C LYS A 273 49.64 20.72 1.37
N ASP A 274 49.45 21.76 0.56
CA ASP A 274 48.27 21.89 -0.29
C ASP A 274 48.23 20.78 -1.35
N THR A 275 49.39 20.40 -1.90
CA THR A 275 49.52 19.29 -2.86
C THR A 275 49.19 17.94 -2.21
N LEU A 276 49.68 17.70 -0.99
CA LEU A 276 49.36 16.49 -0.22
C LEU A 276 47.88 16.44 0.17
N HIS A 277 47.28 17.58 0.53
CA HIS A 277 45.86 17.65 0.86
C HIS A 277 44.99 17.31 -0.35
N GLY A 278 45.28 17.89 -1.52
CA GLY A 278 44.59 17.55 -2.76
C GLY A 278 44.75 16.07 -3.15
N SER A 279 45.94 15.49 -2.92
CA SER A 279 46.19 14.07 -3.17
C SER A 279 45.40 13.17 -2.21
N LEU A 280 45.29 13.55 -0.93
CA LEU A 280 44.51 12.83 0.07
C LEU A 280 43.01 12.88 -0.26
N GLU A 281 42.48 14.03 -0.64
CA GLU A 281 41.08 14.18 -1.05
C GLU A 281 40.76 13.38 -2.32
N ALA A 282 41.68 13.34 -3.29
CA ALA A 282 41.55 12.50 -4.48
C ALA A 282 41.52 11.01 -4.11
N ALA A 283 42.43 10.57 -3.23
CA ALA A 283 42.45 9.19 -2.75
C ALA A 283 41.19 8.82 -1.95
N SER A 284 40.68 9.72 -1.09
CA SER A 284 39.43 9.53 -0.36
C SER A 284 38.23 9.41 -1.30
N ARG A 285 38.13 10.27 -2.32
CA ARG A 285 37.08 10.17 -3.35
C ARG A 285 37.16 8.85 -4.11
N SER A 286 38.34 8.47 -4.57
CA SER A 286 38.56 7.20 -5.28
C SER A 286 38.20 6.00 -4.41
N ARG A 287 38.53 6.03 -3.11
CA ARG A 287 38.14 4.98 -2.16
C ARG A 287 36.62 4.90 -1.99
N GLN A 288 35.95 6.04 -1.84
CA GLN A 288 34.50 6.09 -1.70
C GLN A 288 33.79 5.58 -2.97
N GLU A 289 34.30 5.91 -4.16
CA GLU A 289 33.80 5.37 -5.42
C GLU A 289 33.98 3.86 -5.49
N ALA A 290 35.15 3.33 -5.15
CA ALA A 290 35.40 1.90 -5.09
C ALA A 290 34.47 1.18 -4.09
N GLU A 291 34.25 1.75 -2.90
CA GLU A 291 33.32 1.22 -1.90
C GLU A 291 31.87 1.21 -2.41
N ASN A 292 31.44 2.29 -3.07
CA ASN A 292 30.12 2.37 -3.68
C ASN A 292 29.93 1.34 -4.81
N ASP A 293 30.96 1.13 -5.63
CA ASP A 293 30.93 0.12 -6.69
C ASP A 293 30.91 -1.31 -6.12
N THR A 294 31.67 -1.59 -5.05
CA THR A 294 31.57 -2.88 -4.35
C THR A 294 30.18 -3.10 -3.78
N LYS A 295 29.57 -2.07 -3.17
CA LYS A 295 28.22 -2.17 -2.62
C LYS A 295 27.17 -2.43 -3.70
N ARG A 296 27.27 -1.77 -4.86
CA ARG A 296 26.40 -2.05 -6.01
C ARG A 296 26.60 -3.48 -6.54
N ALA A 297 27.83 -3.97 -6.57
CA ALA A 297 28.12 -5.34 -6.99
C ALA A 297 27.52 -6.36 -5.99
N GLU A 298 27.64 -6.12 -4.68
CA GLU A 298 26.99 -6.92 -3.63
C GLU A 298 25.46 -6.91 -3.77
N GLU A 299 24.84 -5.74 -3.95
CA GLU A 299 23.39 -5.64 -4.17
C GLU A 299 22.94 -6.40 -5.43
N HIS A 300 23.70 -6.30 -6.52
CA HIS A 300 23.40 -7.03 -7.75
C HIS A 300 23.54 -8.55 -7.58
N THR A 301 24.59 -9.02 -6.88
CA THR A 301 24.77 -10.45 -6.58
C THR A 301 23.69 -10.98 -5.65
N GLN A 302 23.26 -10.22 -4.63
CA GLN A 302 22.19 -10.62 -3.73
C GLN A 302 20.83 -10.65 -4.43
N SER A 303 20.58 -9.71 -5.34
CA SER A 303 19.41 -9.73 -6.22
C SER A 303 19.44 -10.94 -7.18
N ALA A 304 20.61 -11.28 -7.74
CA ALA A 304 20.77 -12.47 -8.57
C ALA A 304 20.55 -13.77 -7.78
N LEU A 305 21.07 -13.87 -6.55
CA LEU A 305 20.84 -15.00 -5.63
C LEU A 305 19.35 -15.16 -5.30
N SER A 306 18.66 -14.06 -4.98
CA SER A 306 17.23 -14.08 -4.69
C SER A 306 16.41 -14.56 -5.89
N ARG A 307 16.75 -14.09 -7.10
CA ARG A 307 16.14 -14.57 -8.35
C ARG A 307 16.42 -16.05 -8.62
N ALA A 308 17.65 -16.51 -8.38
CA ALA A 308 18.01 -17.92 -8.54
C ALA A 308 17.26 -18.81 -7.53
N GLN A 309 17.11 -18.37 -6.27
CA GLN A 309 16.31 -19.09 -5.27
C GLN A 309 14.85 -19.18 -5.68
N ALA A 310 14.24 -18.07 -6.14
CA ALA A 310 12.87 -18.07 -6.65
C ALA A 310 12.71 -19.01 -7.84
N ALA A 311 13.67 -19.01 -8.78
CA ALA A 311 13.67 -19.93 -9.91
C ALA A 311 13.79 -21.40 -9.46
N MET A 312 14.65 -21.72 -8.49
CA MET A 312 14.73 -23.07 -7.92
C MET A 312 13.43 -23.50 -7.25
N THR A 313 12.75 -22.58 -6.54
CA THR A 313 11.45 -22.90 -5.91
C THR A 313 10.37 -23.15 -6.97
N ALA A 314 10.36 -22.35 -8.04
CA ALA A 314 9.46 -22.54 -9.17
C ALA A 314 9.71 -23.87 -9.90
N CYS A 315 10.98 -24.24 -10.12
CA CYS A 315 11.34 -25.54 -10.70
C CYS A 315 10.88 -26.70 -9.81
N ALA A 316 11.10 -26.63 -8.49
CA ALA A 316 10.65 -27.66 -7.56
C ALA A 316 9.11 -27.80 -7.55
N GLN A 317 8.38 -26.68 -7.65
CA GLN A 317 6.93 -26.70 -7.80
C GLN A 317 6.49 -27.32 -9.13
N ALA A 318 7.18 -26.99 -10.23
CA ALA A 318 6.90 -27.57 -11.54
C ALA A 318 7.17 -29.08 -11.58
N GLU A 319 8.26 -29.55 -10.95
CA GLU A 319 8.57 -30.98 -10.80
C GLU A 319 7.48 -31.70 -9.99
N LYS A 320 7.01 -31.09 -8.90
CA LYS A 320 5.89 -31.65 -8.12
C LYS A 320 4.61 -31.74 -8.96
N GLN A 321 4.28 -30.69 -9.71
CA GLN A 321 3.11 -30.69 -10.61
C GLN A 321 3.23 -31.74 -11.71
N LEU A 322 4.44 -31.93 -12.27
CA LEU A 322 4.71 -32.96 -13.27
C LEU A 322 4.54 -34.36 -12.67
N GLN A 323 5.01 -34.58 -11.43
CA GLN A 323 4.83 -35.84 -10.72
C GLN A 323 3.35 -36.13 -10.47
N GLU A 324 2.59 -35.16 -9.95
CA GLU A 324 1.15 -35.30 -9.72
C GLU A 324 0.40 -35.56 -11.04
N ALA A 325 0.77 -34.89 -12.13
CA ALA A 325 0.21 -35.14 -13.45
C ALA A 325 0.52 -36.55 -13.97
N ASN A 326 1.74 -37.03 -13.73
CA ASN A 326 2.14 -38.39 -14.12
C ASN A 326 1.40 -39.46 -13.30
N GLU A 327 1.21 -39.24 -11.99
CA GLU A 327 0.40 -40.12 -11.13
C GLU A 327 -1.06 -40.16 -11.56
N ARG A 328 -1.65 -39.01 -11.95
CA ARG A 328 -3.00 -38.97 -12.53
C ARG A 328 -3.06 -39.70 -13.87
N TYR A 329 -2.05 -39.53 -14.72
CA TYR A 329 -1.98 -40.20 -16.01
C TYR A 329 -1.88 -41.73 -15.84
N THR A 330 -1.05 -42.22 -14.92
CA THR A 330 -0.92 -43.67 -14.67
C THR A 330 -2.18 -44.26 -14.04
N ALA A 331 -2.82 -43.55 -13.11
CA ALA A 331 -4.10 -43.94 -12.54
C ALA A 331 -5.20 -44.02 -13.62
N SER A 332 -5.35 -42.97 -14.43
CA SER A 332 -6.30 -42.95 -15.55
C SER A 332 -6.01 -44.07 -16.54
N LYS A 333 -4.74 -44.33 -16.86
CA LYS A 333 -4.36 -45.42 -17.77
C LYS A 333 -4.78 -46.78 -17.22
N SER A 334 -4.55 -47.04 -15.93
CA SER A 334 -4.98 -48.28 -15.27
C SER A 334 -6.52 -48.41 -15.26
N GLU A 335 -7.25 -47.33 -15.02
CA GLU A 335 -8.73 -47.33 -15.09
C GLU A 335 -9.25 -47.63 -16.50
N HIS A 336 -8.61 -47.09 -17.53
CA HIS A 336 -8.96 -47.36 -18.93
C HIS A 336 -8.65 -48.82 -19.30
N GLU A 337 -7.52 -49.37 -18.86
CA GLU A 337 -7.17 -50.78 -19.07
C GLU A 337 -8.17 -51.72 -18.36
N ASN A 338 -8.58 -51.40 -17.13
CA ASN A 338 -9.61 -52.13 -16.40
C ASN A 338 -10.97 -52.05 -17.10
N SER A 339 -11.36 -50.85 -17.56
CA SER A 339 -12.63 -50.64 -18.27
C SER A 339 -12.67 -51.38 -19.61
N LEU A 340 -11.55 -51.38 -20.35
CA LEU A 340 -11.41 -52.16 -21.58
C LEU A 340 -11.51 -53.66 -21.29
N SER A 341 -10.83 -54.16 -20.25
CA SER A 341 -10.90 -55.56 -19.86
C SER A 341 -12.32 -55.99 -19.47
N THR A 342 -13.04 -55.16 -18.71
CA THR A 342 -14.46 -55.39 -18.39
C THR A 342 -15.33 -55.41 -19.65
N CYS A 343 -15.16 -54.43 -20.54
CA CYS A 343 -15.91 -54.36 -21.80
C CYS A 343 -15.64 -55.58 -22.71
N GLU A 344 -14.39 -56.04 -22.79
CA GLU A 344 -14.03 -57.27 -23.53
C GLU A 344 -14.67 -58.53 -22.93
N ASN A 345 -14.75 -58.62 -21.60
CA ASN A 345 -15.44 -59.70 -20.91
C ASN A 345 -16.95 -59.66 -21.17
N ASP A 346 -17.57 -58.49 -21.07
CA ASP A 346 -19.01 -58.32 -21.35
C ASP A 346 -19.34 -58.67 -22.80
N LEU A 347 -18.50 -58.26 -23.76
CA LEU A 347 -18.62 -58.65 -25.16
C LEU A 347 -18.51 -60.17 -25.35
N ARG A 348 -17.62 -60.84 -24.60
CA ARG A 348 -17.48 -62.30 -24.65
C ARG A 348 -18.72 -62.98 -24.09
N ILE A 349 -19.25 -62.51 -22.96
CA ILE A 349 -20.48 -63.02 -22.34
C ILE A 349 -21.65 -62.83 -23.32
N ALA A 350 -21.87 -61.63 -23.83
CA ALA A 350 -22.95 -61.32 -24.77
C ALA A 350 -22.87 -62.15 -26.07
N ARG A 351 -21.66 -62.44 -26.57
CA ARG A 351 -21.48 -63.37 -27.69
C ARG A 351 -21.92 -64.79 -27.33
N SER A 352 -21.49 -65.29 -26.17
CA SER A 352 -21.86 -66.63 -25.69
C SER A 352 -23.37 -66.78 -25.46
N GLU A 353 -24.02 -65.78 -24.86
CA GLU A 353 -25.47 -65.75 -24.64
C GLU A 353 -26.23 -65.71 -25.96
N ARG A 354 -25.76 -64.90 -26.93
CA ARG A 354 -26.35 -64.85 -28.28
C ARG A 354 -26.30 -66.22 -28.97
N ASP A 355 -25.18 -66.92 -28.88
CA ASP A 355 -25.04 -68.25 -29.48
C ASP A 355 -25.91 -69.29 -28.75
N LEU A 356 -26.02 -69.20 -27.42
CA LEU A 356 -26.98 -70.00 -26.65
C LEU A 356 -28.44 -69.71 -27.05
N LEU A 357 -28.79 -68.44 -27.27
CA LEU A 357 -30.13 -68.07 -27.73
C LEU A 357 -30.40 -68.57 -29.14
N ARG A 358 -29.43 -68.51 -30.07
CA ARG A 358 -29.57 -69.08 -31.41
C ARG A 358 -29.79 -70.58 -31.37
N THR A 359 -29.04 -71.31 -30.55
CA THR A 359 -29.21 -72.76 -30.42
C THR A 359 -30.57 -73.12 -29.84
N ARG A 360 -31.02 -72.42 -28.79
CA ARG A 360 -32.38 -72.57 -28.23
C ARG A 360 -33.47 -72.25 -29.26
N TRP A 361 -33.33 -71.13 -29.98
CA TRP A 361 -34.27 -70.75 -31.03
C TRP A 361 -34.36 -71.79 -32.14
N LYS A 362 -33.22 -72.35 -32.58
CA LYS A 362 -33.22 -73.42 -33.58
C LYS A 362 -33.96 -74.66 -33.07
N ALA A 363 -33.66 -75.10 -31.85
CA ALA A 363 -34.36 -76.23 -31.24
C ALA A 363 -35.86 -75.98 -31.11
N GLU A 364 -36.27 -74.76 -30.73
CA GLU A 364 -37.68 -74.39 -30.60
C GLU A 364 -38.39 -74.31 -31.97
N LYS A 365 -37.69 -73.80 -32.99
CA LYS A 365 -38.17 -73.82 -34.37
C LYS A 365 -38.38 -75.26 -34.88
N ASP A 366 -37.44 -76.16 -34.57
CA ASP A 366 -37.55 -77.58 -34.94
C ASP A 366 -38.74 -78.24 -34.23
N LYS A 367 -38.94 -77.97 -32.94
CA LYS A 367 -40.15 -78.43 -32.20
C LYS A 367 -41.44 -77.88 -32.80
N SER A 368 -41.48 -76.58 -33.11
CA SER A 368 -42.65 -75.95 -33.72
C SER A 368 -42.96 -76.57 -35.08
N SER A 369 -41.94 -76.84 -35.89
CA SER A 369 -42.10 -77.54 -37.16
C SER A 369 -42.62 -78.98 -36.98
N ALA A 370 -42.19 -79.68 -35.92
CA ALA A 370 -42.70 -81.02 -35.61
C ALA A 370 -44.17 -80.98 -35.19
N LEU A 371 -44.56 -80.01 -34.35
CA LEU A 371 -45.95 -79.81 -33.95
C LEU A 371 -46.85 -79.43 -35.14
N ILE A 372 -46.38 -78.60 -36.07
CA ILE A 372 -47.12 -78.28 -37.30
C ILE A 372 -47.39 -79.55 -38.11
N LYS A 373 -46.37 -80.42 -38.26
CA LYS A 373 -46.53 -81.70 -38.94
C LYS A 373 -47.55 -82.60 -38.23
N GLU A 374 -47.48 -82.70 -36.90
CA GLU A 374 -48.44 -83.48 -36.11
C GLU A 374 -49.87 -82.96 -36.27
N VAL A 375 -50.06 -81.64 -36.29
CA VAL A 375 -51.37 -81.02 -36.56
C VAL A 375 -51.87 -81.39 -37.96
N ASP A 376 -51.01 -81.38 -38.97
CA ASP A 376 -51.39 -81.76 -40.33
C ASP A 376 -51.69 -83.27 -40.46
N ASP A 377 -50.93 -84.13 -39.77
CA ASP A 377 -51.22 -85.57 -39.67
C ASP A 377 -52.57 -85.83 -38.99
N LEU A 378 -52.88 -85.09 -37.91
CA LEU A 378 -54.17 -85.14 -37.22
C LEU A 378 -55.33 -84.65 -38.11
N LYS A 379 -55.13 -83.59 -38.91
CA LYS A 379 -56.14 -83.16 -39.89
C LYS A 379 -56.41 -84.24 -40.92
N LEU A 380 -55.37 -84.89 -41.44
CA LEU A 380 -55.51 -85.98 -42.40
C LEU A 380 -56.30 -87.15 -41.80
N ALA A 381 -56.04 -87.50 -40.54
CA ALA A 381 -56.79 -88.53 -39.81
C ALA A 381 -58.28 -88.16 -39.67
N ILE A 382 -58.59 -86.91 -39.32
CA ILE A 382 -59.96 -86.40 -39.23
C ILE A 382 -60.67 -86.46 -40.61
N ASP A 383 -59.98 -86.08 -41.68
CA ASP A 383 -60.56 -86.11 -43.03
C ASP A 383 -60.80 -87.55 -43.52
N LEU A 384 -59.93 -88.51 -43.13
CA LEU A 384 -60.16 -89.93 -43.34
C LEU A 384 -61.39 -90.44 -42.56
N GLU A 385 -61.56 -90.04 -41.30
CA GLU A 385 -62.75 -90.37 -40.52
C GLU A 385 -64.03 -89.79 -41.14
N ARG A 386 -63.98 -88.56 -41.67
CA ARG A 386 -65.10 -87.95 -42.40
C ARG A 386 -65.43 -88.71 -43.69
N SER A 387 -64.43 -89.13 -44.45
CA SER A 387 -64.59 -89.97 -45.65
C SER A 387 -65.25 -91.32 -45.34
N ILE A 388 -64.90 -91.94 -44.21
CA ILE A 388 -65.57 -93.17 -43.73
C ILE A 388 -67.03 -92.90 -43.35
N LYS A 389 -67.33 -91.73 -42.77
CA LYS A 389 -68.70 -91.32 -42.43
C LYS A 389 -69.57 -91.09 -43.68
N ASP A 390 -68.98 -90.61 -44.76
CA ASP A 390 -69.66 -90.39 -46.05
C ASP A 390 -69.82 -91.67 -46.89
N THR A 391 -69.17 -92.78 -46.50
CA THR A 391 -69.31 -94.11 -47.13
C THR A 391 -70.27 -95.06 -46.40
N VAL A 392 -70.94 -94.60 -45.33
CA VAL A 392 -72.13 -95.30 -44.80
C VAL A 392 -73.20 -95.31 -45.90
N PRO A 393 -73.58 -96.49 -46.44
CA PRO A 393 -74.53 -96.58 -47.55
C PRO A 393 -75.82 -95.84 -47.20
N THR A 394 -76.36 -95.07 -48.15
CA THR A 394 -77.66 -94.39 -48.01
C THR A 394 -78.76 -95.35 -47.57
N THR A 395 -78.66 -96.63 -47.94
CA THR A 395 -79.54 -97.70 -47.44
C THR A 395 -79.51 -97.87 -45.92
N VAL A 396 -78.34 -97.82 -45.28
CA VAL A 396 -78.22 -97.93 -43.81
C VAL A 396 -78.71 -96.65 -43.13
N ARG A 397 -78.50 -95.50 -43.77
CA ARG A 397 -78.98 -94.19 -43.29
C ARG A 397 -80.51 -94.08 -43.39
N ASP A 398 -81.10 -94.60 -44.45
CA ASP A 398 -82.55 -94.64 -44.68
C ASP A 398 -83.22 -95.73 -43.84
N GLU A 399 -82.57 -96.87 -43.60
CA GLU A 399 -83.01 -97.88 -42.65
C GLU A 399 -83.02 -97.34 -41.21
N LEU A 400 -81.95 -96.63 -40.79
CA LEU A 400 -81.91 -95.97 -39.48
C LEU A 400 -82.94 -94.83 -39.38
N LYS A 401 -83.19 -94.09 -40.47
CA LYS A 401 -84.21 -93.05 -40.51
C LYS A 401 -85.62 -93.65 -40.44
N HIS A 402 -85.89 -94.73 -41.16
CA HIS A 402 -87.17 -95.44 -41.08
C HIS A 402 -87.37 -96.12 -39.72
N ALA A 403 -86.31 -96.69 -39.13
CA ALA A 403 -86.34 -97.19 -37.77
C ALA A 403 -86.61 -96.06 -36.77
N LEU A 404 -85.94 -94.91 -36.90
CA LEU A 404 -86.18 -93.74 -36.06
C LEU A 404 -87.60 -93.17 -36.24
N GLU A 405 -88.13 -93.14 -37.45
CA GLU A 405 -89.51 -92.70 -37.73
C GLU A 405 -90.55 -93.72 -37.24
N ALA A 406 -90.22 -95.01 -37.25
CA ALA A 406 -91.05 -96.06 -36.65
C ALA A 406 -91.04 -95.95 -35.12
N GLU A 407 -89.86 -95.78 -34.52
CA GLU A 407 -89.68 -95.51 -33.09
C GLU A 407 -90.35 -94.20 -32.68
N GLN A 408 -90.27 -93.12 -33.48
CA GLN A 408 -90.95 -91.86 -33.19
C GLN A 408 -92.48 -91.98 -33.32
N ARG A 409 -92.98 -92.80 -34.26
CA ARG A 409 -94.41 -93.13 -34.33
C ARG A 409 -94.84 -93.94 -33.11
N GLU A 410 -94.02 -94.88 -32.69
CA GLU A 410 -94.26 -95.70 -31.52
C GLU A 410 -94.19 -94.87 -30.22
N VAL A 411 -93.21 -93.97 -30.10
CA VAL A 411 -93.12 -92.99 -29.01
C VAL A 411 -94.32 -92.05 -29.01
N LYS A 412 -94.82 -91.61 -30.18
CA LYS A 412 -96.08 -90.83 -30.23
C LYS A 412 -97.27 -91.66 -29.77
N ARG A 413 -97.38 -92.92 -30.21
CA ARG A 413 -98.42 -93.88 -29.79
C ARG A 413 -98.35 -94.10 -28.27
N LEU A 414 -97.17 -94.39 -27.75
CA LEU A 414 -96.88 -94.58 -26.33
C LEU A 414 -97.09 -93.29 -25.54
N ASN A 415 -96.80 -92.09 -26.07
CA ASN A 415 -97.13 -90.83 -25.40
C ASN A 415 -98.63 -90.58 -25.35
N THR A 416 -99.39 -90.90 -26.40
CA THR A 416 -100.86 -90.87 -26.31
C THR A 416 -101.40 -91.92 -25.34
N GLU A 417 -100.80 -93.12 -25.27
CA GLU A 417 -101.11 -94.12 -24.26
C GLU A 417 -100.70 -93.66 -22.85
N LEU A 418 -99.57 -92.96 -22.71
CA LEU A 418 -99.08 -92.40 -21.45
C LEU A 418 -99.95 -91.24 -20.99
N GLU A 419 -100.42 -90.36 -21.88
CA GLU A 419 -101.37 -89.30 -21.54
C GLU A 419 -102.75 -89.86 -21.17
N ASN A 420 -103.20 -90.92 -21.86
CA ASN A 420 -104.41 -91.66 -21.49
C ASN A 420 -104.22 -92.38 -20.15
N ALA A 421 -103.05 -92.98 -19.93
CA ALA A 421 -102.68 -93.67 -18.69
C ALA A 421 -102.43 -92.68 -17.55
N GLN A 422 -101.92 -91.47 -17.77
CA GLN A 422 -101.75 -90.40 -16.78
C GLN A 422 -103.11 -89.78 -16.41
N ARG A 423 -104.05 -89.67 -17.35
CA ARG A 423 -105.46 -89.42 -17.05
C ARG A 423 -106.10 -90.55 -16.24
N TYR A 424 -105.69 -91.80 -16.47
CA TYR A 424 -106.07 -92.96 -15.66
C TYR A 424 -105.36 -92.99 -14.27
N PHE A 425 -104.11 -92.51 -14.19
CA PHE A 425 -103.23 -92.55 -13.01
C PHE A 425 -103.47 -91.39 -12.03
N GLN A 426 -104.10 -90.29 -12.46
CA GLN A 426 -104.75 -89.35 -11.53
C GLN A 426 -105.93 -90.00 -10.77
N GLY A 427 -106.34 -91.22 -11.15
CA GLY A 427 -107.31 -92.07 -10.46
C GLY A 427 -106.75 -93.28 -9.69
N THR A 428 -105.44 -93.58 -9.71
CA THR A 428 -104.92 -94.80 -9.05
C THR A 428 -103.54 -94.61 -8.41
N LYS A 429 -103.51 -94.59 -7.07
CA LYS A 429 -102.32 -94.65 -6.21
C LYS A 429 -101.55 -95.96 -6.43
N SER A 430 -100.28 -95.88 -6.83
CA SER A 430 -99.14 -96.77 -6.51
C SER A 430 -98.13 -96.83 -7.66
N MET A 431 -97.04 -96.04 -7.61
CA MET A 431 -95.89 -96.19 -8.52
C MET A 431 -94.66 -96.69 -7.71
N PRO A 432 -93.92 -97.71 -8.21
CA PRO A 432 -92.83 -98.34 -7.46
C PRO A 432 -91.62 -97.43 -7.23
N GLN A 433 -90.97 -97.61 -6.09
CA GLN A 433 -89.82 -96.81 -5.63
C GLN A 433 -88.64 -96.76 -6.62
N SER A 434 -88.40 -97.85 -7.35
CA SER A 434 -87.21 -98.01 -8.21
C SER A 434 -87.13 -97.03 -9.38
N GLU A 435 -88.26 -96.54 -9.88
CA GLU A 435 -88.28 -95.54 -10.96
C GLU A 435 -88.06 -94.13 -10.43
N ARG A 436 -88.44 -93.84 -9.19
CA ARG A 436 -88.10 -92.58 -8.53
C ARG A 436 -86.60 -92.47 -8.27
N ASP A 437 -85.97 -93.56 -7.85
CA ASP A 437 -84.56 -93.56 -7.50
C ASP A 437 -83.66 -93.27 -8.72
N LYS A 438 -84.00 -93.79 -9.91
CA LYS A 438 -83.27 -93.52 -11.16
C LYS A 438 -83.29 -92.04 -11.58
N LEU A 439 -84.41 -91.36 -11.36
CA LEU A 439 -84.52 -89.93 -11.68
C LEU A 439 -83.71 -89.07 -10.70
N TYR A 440 -83.67 -89.43 -9.43
CA TYR A 440 -82.83 -88.74 -8.44
C TYR A 440 -81.34 -88.92 -8.73
N GLU A 441 -80.92 -90.08 -9.23
CA GLU A 441 -79.52 -90.35 -9.59
C GLU A 441 -79.08 -89.52 -10.81
N SER A 442 -79.93 -89.43 -11.84
CA SER A 442 -79.65 -88.60 -13.02
C SER A 442 -79.63 -87.10 -12.69
N LEU A 443 -80.55 -86.63 -11.84
CA LEU A 443 -80.55 -85.25 -11.37
C LEU A 443 -79.33 -84.93 -10.49
N GLY A 444 -78.87 -85.89 -9.68
CA GLY A 444 -77.65 -85.78 -8.88
C GLY A 444 -76.39 -85.62 -9.75
N ALA A 445 -76.28 -86.40 -10.82
CA ALA A 445 -75.16 -86.31 -11.76
C ALA A 445 -75.11 -84.94 -12.45
N GLU A 446 -76.25 -84.40 -12.87
CA GLU A 446 -76.28 -83.10 -13.55
C GLU A 446 -76.04 -81.93 -12.59
N LYS A 447 -76.50 -82.04 -11.34
CA LYS A 447 -76.17 -81.08 -10.28
C LYS A 447 -74.66 -81.03 -10.00
N ASN A 448 -73.97 -82.17 -9.99
CA ASN A 448 -72.52 -82.22 -9.77
C ASN A 448 -71.72 -81.54 -10.89
N LYS A 449 -72.17 -81.64 -12.15
CA LYS A 449 -71.53 -80.91 -13.26
C LYS A 449 -71.61 -79.40 -13.08
N VAL A 450 -72.77 -78.89 -12.66
CA VAL A 450 -72.96 -77.44 -12.40
C VAL A 450 -72.07 -76.97 -11.24
N VAL A 451 -71.89 -77.78 -10.20
CA VAL A 451 -70.99 -77.47 -9.08
C VAL A 451 -69.53 -77.35 -9.56
N HIS A 452 -69.05 -78.28 -10.38
CA HIS A 452 -67.68 -78.23 -10.90
C HIS A 452 -67.43 -77.01 -11.81
N LEU A 453 -68.39 -76.65 -12.66
CA LEU A 453 -68.27 -75.44 -13.50
C LEU A 453 -68.26 -74.17 -12.65
N THR A 454 -69.03 -74.14 -11.56
CA THR A 454 -69.06 -73.00 -10.62
C THR A 454 -67.72 -72.86 -9.90
N GLN A 455 -67.13 -73.97 -9.45
CA GLN A 455 -65.79 -73.98 -8.83
C GLN A 455 -64.70 -73.48 -9.78
N GLY A 456 -64.72 -73.91 -11.04
CA GLY A 456 -63.75 -73.45 -12.05
C GLY A 456 -63.85 -71.95 -12.32
N ARG A 457 -65.07 -71.40 -12.37
CA ARG A 457 -65.28 -69.95 -12.53
C ARG A 457 -64.75 -69.17 -11.32
N ASP A 458 -65.05 -69.63 -10.11
CA ASP A 458 -64.67 -68.92 -8.89
C ASP A 458 -63.14 -68.95 -8.69
N GLN A 459 -62.47 -70.03 -9.09
CA GLN A 459 -61.01 -70.09 -9.13
C GLN A 459 -60.40 -69.09 -10.12
N ALA A 460 -60.95 -68.99 -11.35
CA ALA A 460 -60.47 -68.04 -12.34
C ALA A 460 -60.65 -66.57 -11.89
N ILE A 461 -61.73 -66.27 -11.16
CA ILE A 461 -61.95 -64.94 -10.56
C ILE A 461 -60.87 -64.65 -9.50
N ALA A 462 -60.55 -65.63 -8.64
CA ALA A 462 -59.53 -65.48 -7.60
C ALA A 462 -58.14 -65.25 -8.20
N GLU A 463 -57.77 -65.97 -9.26
CA GLU A 463 -56.50 -65.81 -9.97
C GLU A 463 -56.38 -64.42 -10.63
N ARG A 464 -57.45 -63.95 -11.29
CA ARG A 464 -57.50 -62.60 -11.86
C ARG A 464 -57.33 -61.52 -10.78
N ASP A 465 -58.01 -61.66 -9.66
CA ASP A 465 -57.97 -60.69 -8.57
C ASP A 465 -56.62 -60.71 -7.82
N ALA A 466 -55.91 -61.85 -7.81
CA ALA A 466 -54.52 -61.93 -7.35
C ALA A 466 -53.57 -61.18 -8.30
N ALA A 467 -53.65 -61.44 -9.61
CA ALA A 467 -52.83 -60.75 -10.61
C ALA A 467 -53.08 -59.23 -10.63
N LYS A 468 -54.33 -58.80 -10.45
CA LYS A 468 -54.68 -57.37 -10.34
C LYS A 468 -54.04 -56.70 -9.12
N ARG A 469 -53.97 -57.40 -7.98
CA ARG A 469 -53.30 -56.88 -6.77
C ARG A 469 -51.78 -56.78 -6.96
N GLU A 470 -51.17 -57.77 -7.60
CA GLU A 470 -49.73 -57.75 -7.88
C GLU A 470 -49.36 -56.59 -8.81
N LEU A 471 -50.11 -56.39 -9.89
CA LEU A 471 -49.91 -55.24 -10.78
C LEU A 471 -50.14 -53.90 -10.06
N GLY A 472 -51.15 -53.81 -9.20
CA GLY A 472 -51.39 -52.62 -8.39
C GLY A 472 -50.23 -52.30 -7.44
N ASN A 473 -49.63 -53.31 -6.83
CA ASN A 473 -48.45 -53.15 -5.97
C ASN A 473 -47.23 -52.68 -6.78
N GLU A 474 -47.02 -53.21 -7.99
CA GLU A 474 -45.93 -52.78 -8.86
C GLU A 474 -46.09 -51.33 -9.32
N ILE A 475 -47.30 -50.92 -9.71
CA ILE A 475 -47.59 -49.53 -10.09
C ILE A 475 -47.33 -48.58 -8.92
N ASN A 476 -47.82 -48.91 -7.71
CA ASN A 476 -47.58 -48.09 -6.53
C ASN A 476 -46.08 -47.98 -6.19
N ALA A 477 -45.31 -49.07 -6.33
CA ALA A 477 -43.87 -49.03 -6.11
C ALA A 477 -43.13 -48.13 -7.10
N ARG A 478 -43.58 -48.08 -8.37
CA ARG A 478 -43.02 -47.18 -9.39
C ARG A 478 -43.38 -45.72 -9.11
N LEU A 479 -44.63 -45.43 -8.76
CA LEU A 479 -45.06 -44.07 -8.41
C LEU A 479 -44.28 -43.51 -7.22
N LEU A 480 -44.06 -44.32 -6.17
CA LEU A 480 -43.22 -43.93 -5.04
C LEU A 480 -41.76 -43.68 -5.45
N ALA A 481 -41.22 -44.43 -6.41
CA ALA A 481 -39.87 -44.21 -6.91
C ALA A 481 -39.77 -42.92 -7.75
N GLU A 482 -40.81 -42.59 -8.53
CA GLU A 482 -40.91 -41.33 -9.28
C GLU A 482 -40.96 -40.13 -8.32
N GLU A 483 -41.84 -40.17 -7.31
CA GLU A 483 -41.94 -39.14 -6.27
C GLU A 483 -40.60 -38.89 -5.57
N LYS A 484 -39.88 -39.97 -5.22
CA LYS A 484 -38.53 -39.91 -4.66
C LYS A 484 -37.49 -39.24 -5.55
N ILE A 485 -37.60 -39.41 -6.88
CA ILE A 485 -36.69 -38.78 -7.85
C ILE A 485 -37.03 -37.30 -7.98
N ASP A 486 -38.32 -36.96 -8.06
CA ASP A 486 -38.78 -35.57 -8.15
C ASP A 486 -38.38 -34.76 -6.91
N ASP A 487 -38.51 -35.34 -5.71
CA ASP A 487 -38.03 -34.74 -4.45
C ASP A 487 -36.52 -34.45 -4.49
N ALA A 488 -35.73 -35.38 -5.04
CA ALA A 488 -34.29 -35.20 -5.16
C ALA A 488 -33.93 -34.12 -6.20
N ILE A 489 -34.68 -34.03 -7.30
CA ILE A 489 -34.53 -32.95 -8.30
C ILE A 489 -34.88 -31.60 -7.68
N GLY A 490 -36.01 -31.49 -6.96
CA GLY A 490 -36.38 -30.26 -6.26
C GLY A 490 -35.33 -29.81 -5.26
N CYS A 491 -34.68 -30.76 -4.56
CA CYS A 491 -33.52 -30.46 -3.72
C CYS A 491 -32.32 -29.90 -4.49
N PHE A 492 -32.09 -30.30 -5.74
CA PHE A 492 -31.01 -29.74 -6.55
C PHE A 492 -31.36 -28.38 -7.13
N ASP A 493 -32.63 -28.13 -7.45
CA ASP A 493 -33.10 -26.84 -7.95
C ASP A 493 -33.03 -25.75 -6.87
N ASP A 494 -33.31 -26.09 -5.61
CA ASP A 494 -33.27 -25.14 -4.50
C ASP A 494 -31.85 -24.74 -4.06
N TYR A 495 -30.84 -25.57 -4.36
CA TYR A 495 -29.49 -25.39 -3.85
C TYR A 495 -28.46 -25.60 -4.97
N GLU A 496 -27.80 -24.51 -5.39
CA GLU A 496 -26.64 -24.58 -6.30
C GLU A 496 -25.35 -25.01 -5.58
N GLU A 497 -25.28 -24.81 -4.25
CA GLU A 497 -24.15 -25.22 -3.41
C GLU A 497 -24.60 -25.72 -2.01
N CYS A 498 -23.73 -26.47 -1.34
CA CYS A 498 -24.03 -26.93 0.01
C CYS A 498 -24.21 -25.76 1.00
N ARG A 499 -25.43 -25.56 1.52
CA ARG A 499 -25.78 -24.60 2.60
C ARG A 499 -24.81 -24.55 3.79
N HIS A 500 -24.08 -25.62 4.10
CA HIS A 500 -23.17 -25.66 5.24
C HIS A 500 -21.71 -25.36 4.87
N CYS A 501 -21.20 -25.87 3.74
CA CYS A 501 -19.78 -25.74 3.40
C CYS A 501 -19.49 -25.00 2.09
N GLY A 502 -20.50 -24.50 1.38
CA GLY A 502 -20.37 -23.72 0.14
C GLY A 502 -19.57 -24.45 -0.94
N TRP A 503 -19.76 -25.76 -1.05
CA TRP A 503 -19.06 -26.57 -2.04
C TRP A 503 -20.03 -26.99 -3.13
N ASP A 504 -19.59 -26.92 -4.39
CA ASP A 504 -20.34 -27.35 -5.57
C ASP A 504 -20.86 -28.78 -5.38
N PHE A 505 -22.08 -29.05 -5.83
CA PHE A 505 -22.82 -30.28 -5.50
C PHE A 505 -22.19 -31.54 -6.10
N GLY A 506 -21.23 -32.11 -5.38
CA GLY A 506 -21.13 -33.56 -5.23
C GLY A 506 -22.07 -33.98 -4.09
N CYS A 507 -23.03 -34.86 -4.35
CA CYS A 507 -23.98 -35.31 -3.34
C CYS A 507 -24.09 -36.85 -3.30
N ARG A 508 -24.64 -37.34 -2.19
CA ARG A 508 -25.01 -38.74 -2.01
C ARG A 508 -26.50 -38.81 -1.69
N LEU A 509 -27.23 -39.60 -2.45
CA LEU A 509 -28.62 -39.93 -2.18
C LEU A 509 -28.68 -41.07 -1.17
N GLU A 510 -29.43 -40.90 -0.09
CA GLU A 510 -29.69 -41.93 0.91
C GLU A 510 -31.21 -42.10 1.07
N ASP A 511 -31.68 -43.35 1.12
CA ASP A 511 -33.10 -43.66 1.31
C ASP A 511 -33.47 -43.51 2.78
N ASP A 512 -34.40 -42.59 3.10
CA ASP A 512 -34.90 -42.41 4.46
C ASP A 512 -36.09 -43.33 4.71
N ARG A 513 -35.80 -44.47 5.34
CA ARG A 513 -36.80 -45.48 5.67
C ARG A 513 -37.90 -44.98 6.60
N ASP A 514 -37.68 -43.86 7.31
CA ASP A 514 -38.65 -43.34 8.26
C ASP A 514 -39.61 -42.31 7.63
N ARG A 515 -39.27 -41.73 6.48
CA ARG A 515 -40.04 -40.65 5.83
C ARG A 515 -40.46 -40.94 4.39
N ASP A 516 -40.13 -42.13 3.88
CA ASP A 516 -40.38 -42.53 2.48
C ASP A 516 -39.87 -41.51 1.43
N CYS A 517 -38.87 -40.70 1.79
CA CYS A 517 -38.26 -39.69 0.91
C CYS A 517 -36.75 -39.94 0.72
N VAL A 518 -36.17 -39.29 -0.30
CA VAL A 518 -34.73 -39.36 -0.56
C VAL A 518 -34.02 -38.21 0.13
N LEU A 519 -33.05 -38.53 0.98
CA LEU A 519 -32.18 -37.53 1.60
C LEU A 519 -30.99 -37.22 0.70
N VAL A 520 -30.88 -35.96 0.29
CA VAL A 520 -29.70 -35.46 -0.41
C VAL A 520 -28.65 -35.04 0.62
N ARG A 521 -27.45 -35.64 0.59
CA ARG A 521 -26.34 -35.24 1.47
C ARG A 521 -25.17 -34.64 0.71
N CYS A 522 -24.57 -33.60 1.27
CA CYS A 522 -23.31 -33.08 0.75
C CYS A 522 -22.21 -34.14 0.83
N ASN A 523 -21.46 -34.35 -0.27
CA ASN A 523 -20.39 -35.34 -0.31
C ASN A 523 -19.21 -34.97 0.61
N ARG A 524 -19.00 -33.68 0.86
CA ARG A 524 -17.90 -33.18 1.70
C ARG A 524 -18.23 -33.17 3.18
N CYS A 525 -19.31 -32.50 3.58
CA CYS A 525 -19.64 -32.30 5.01
C CYS A 525 -20.78 -33.18 5.52
N ARG A 526 -21.42 -33.99 4.65
CA ARG A 526 -22.55 -34.89 4.99
C ARG A 526 -23.81 -34.21 5.52
N THR A 527 -23.87 -32.88 5.46
CA THR A 527 -25.08 -32.08 5.77
C THR A 527 -26.24 -32.56 4.91
N ARG A 528 -27.43 -32.61 5.53
CA ARG A 528 -28.69 -32.98 4.87
C ARG A 528 -29.27 -31.76 4.16
N HIS A 529 -29.74 -31.99 2.95
CA HIS A 529 -30.52 -31.06 2.15
C HIS A 529 -31.88 -31.73 1.92
N TRP A 530 -32.93 -30.97 2.15
CA TRP A 530 -34.30 -31.39 1.87
C TRP A 530 -35.03 -30.21 1.22
N HIS A 531 -35.98 -30.56 0.36
CA HIS A 531 -37.04 -29.71 -0.15
C HIS A 531 -38.13 -29.69 0.92
N ASP A 532 -38.63 -28.51 1.28
CA ASP A 532 -39.65 -28.35 2.34
C ASP A 532 -41.05 -28.79 1.89
#